data_AF-A0A151A8I9-F1
#
_entry.id   AF-A0A151A8I9-F1
#
_cell.length_a   1.000
_cell.length_b   1.000
_cell.length_c   1.000
_cell.angle_alpha   90.00
_cell.angle_beta   90.00
_cell.angle_gamma   90.00
#
_symmetry.space_group_name_H-M   'P 1'
#
loop_
_entity.id
_entity.type
_entity.pdbx_description
1 polymer ?
#
loop_
_entity_poly.entity_id
_entity_poly.type
_entity_poly.pdbx_seq_one_letter_code
_entity_poly.pdbx_strand_id
1 'polypeptide(L)'
;MEEPSAPAVANDTIFIGGSEVVAIDTDGEEMWRNPDSGRTPAVANDTVYVTFSPGVRALSASDGSEQWEYVATVNDRPAEYAFPSAPAIVDKTIYFGLTDYAREDATAMYALSATTGTEQWMTLFERDIVVGAPAVADGVLYSHVAGFADFLSERGTVEAGRAIALDADDGTLRWEVDDAEDTEFSDPIVTNGLVLVEKHSILADESVILALEEADS
;
A
#
# COMPACT_ATOMS: atom_id res chain seq x y z
N MET A 1 -4.25 -2.54 -19.97
CA MET A 1 -4.88 -3.73 -19.37
C MET A 1 -4.54 -3.61 -17.91
N GLU A 2 -5.51 -3.37 -17.03
CA GLU A 2 -5.23 -3.28 -15.59
C GLU A 2 -4.79 -4.66 -15.09
N GLU A 3 -3.70 -4.69 -14.30
CA GLU A 3 -3.24 -5.89 -13.60
C GLU A 3 -4.36 -6.38 -12.66
N PRO A 4 -4.66 -7.70 -12.61
CA PRO A 4 -5.67 -8.23 -11.70
C PRO A 4 -5.27 -7.96 -10.24
N SER A 5 -6.16 -7.34 -9.46
CA SER A 5 -5.94 -7.13 -8.03
C SER A 5 -6.08 -8.45 -7.26
N ALA A 6 -5.31 -8.61 -6.18
CA ALA A 6 -5.43 -9.79 -5.32
C ALA A 6 -6.79 -9.78 -4.59
N PRO A 7 -7.57 -10.89 -4.60
CA PRO A 7 -8.84 -10.94 -3.89
C PRO A 7 -8.63 -11.05 -2.37
N ALA A 8 -9.62 -10.58 -1.61
CA ALA A 8 -9.68 -10.78 -0.16
C ALA A 8 -10.78 -11.79 0.18
N VAL A 9 -10.61 -12.56 1.26
CA VAL A 9 -11.57 -13.59 1.69
C VAL A 9 -11.87 -13.43 3.17
N ALA A 10 -13.16 -13.38 3.52
CA ALA A 10 -13.62 -13.39 4.91
C ALA A 10 -15.03 -13.97 5.00
N ASN A 11 -15.33 -14.74 6.06
CA ASN A 11 -16.67 -15.26 6.35
C ASN A 11 -17.36 -15.96 5.16
N ASP A 12 -16.62 -16.83 4.44
CA ASP A 12 -17.12 -17.52 3.23
C ASP A 12 -17.54 -16.59 2.08
N THR A 13 -17.05 -15.34 2.09
CA THR A 13 -17.22 -14.36 1.01
C THR A 13 -15.86 -14.02 0.42
N ILE A 14 -15.79 -13.97 -0.91
CA ILE A 14 -14.63 -13.54 -1.70
C ILE A 14 -14.94 -12.15 -2.24
N PHE A 15 -14.05 -11.20 -1.97
CA PHE A 15 -14.12 -9.81 -2.42
C PHE A 15 -13.09 -9.58 -3.51
N ILE A 16 -13.54 -9.06 -4.65
CA ILE A 16 -12.73 -8.84 -5.85
C ILE A 16 -12.79 -7.35 -6.17
N GLY A 17 -11.62 -6.72 -6.32
CA GLY A 17 -11.50 -5.33 -6.76
C GLY A 17 -11.05 -5.19 -8.20
N GLY A 18 -11.25 -4.00 -8.77
CA GLY A 18 -10.90 -3.58 -10.11
C GLY A 18 -11.60 -2.27 -10.46
N SER A 19 -12.33 -2.25 -11.58
CA SER A 19 -13.22 -1.14 -11.94
C SER A 19 -14.42 -0.98 -11.01
N GLU A 20 -14.71 -2.01 -10.22
CA GLU A 20 -15.82 -2.15 -9.29
C GLU A 20 -15.43 -3.15 -8.20
N VAL A 21 -16.16 -3.15 -7.09
CA VAL A 21 -15.98 -4.14 -6.02
C VAL A 21 -17.12 -5.15 -6.08
N VAL A 22 -16.78 -6.42 -6.18
CA VAL A 22 -17.76 -7.52 -6.22
C VAL A 22 -17.53 -8.45 -5.03
N ALA A 23 -18.61 -8.78 -4.33
CA ALA A 23 -18.61 -9.87 -3.36
C ALA A 23 -19.33 -11.08 -3.94
N ILE A 24 -18.67 -12.22 -3.88
CA ILE A 24 -19.22 -13.52 -4.26
C ILE A 24 -19.12 -14.49 -3.09
N ASP A 25 -20.05 -15.43 -3.00
CA ASP A 25 -19.94 -16.53 -2.05
C ASP A 25 -18.96 -17.63 -2.54
N THR A 26 -18.75 -18.66 -1.73
CA THR A 26 -17.88 -19.79 -2.07
C THR A 26 -18.39 -20.67 -3.23
N ASP A 27 -19.68 -20.58 -3.55
CA ASP A 27 -20.28 -21.27 -4.70
C ASP A 27 -20.13 -20.44 -6.00
N GLY A 28 -19.66 -19.20 -5.88
CA GLY A 28 -19.42 -18.27 -6.98
C GLY A 28 -20.64 -17.43 -7.35
N GLU A 29 -21.67 -17.38 -6.51
CA GLU A 29 -22.84 -16.52 -6.71
C GLU A 29 -22.56 -15.10 -6.21
N GLU A 30 -22.95 -14.10 -7.00
CA GLU A 30 -22.80 -12.69 -6.63
C GLU A 30 -23.74 -12.34 -5.47
N MET A 31 -23.15 -11.87 -4.37
CA MET A 31 -23.87 -11.39 -3.20
C MET A 31 -24.24 -9.91 -3.37
N TRP A 32 -23.26 -9.09 -3.75
CA TRP A 32 -23.43 -7.66 -4.02
C TRP A 32 -22.34 -7.12 -4.93
N ARG A 33 -22.59 -5.92 -5.47
CA ARG A 33 -21.67 -5.17 -6.33
C ARG A 33 -21.73 -3.69 -5.99
N ASN A 34 -20.56 -3.10 -5.78
CA ASN A 34 -20.39 -1.65 -5.66
C ASN A 34 -19.71 -1.15 -6.94
N PRO A 35 -20.37 -0.29 -7.73
CA PRO A 35 -19.92 0.08 -9.08
C PRO A 35 -18.72 1.05 -9.10
N ASP A 36 -18.28 1.55 -7.94
CA ASP A 36 -17.17 2.47 -7.88
C ASP A 36 -15.83 1.74 -7.85
N SER A 37 -14.81 2.35 -8.45
CA SER A 37 -13.48 1.76 -8.57
C SER A 37 -12.86 1.52 -7.20
N GLY A 38 -12.64 0.25 -6.86
CA GLY A 38 -11.85 -0.15 -5.72
C GLY A 38 -10.81 -1.15 -6.20
N ARG A 39 -9.52 -0.86 -5.98
CA ARG A 39 -8.38 -1.73 -6.30
C ARG A 39 -8.32 -2.87 -5.28
N THR A 40 -7.13 -3.25 -4.84
CA THR A 40 -6.91 -4.37 -3.92
C THR A 40 -7.76 -4.23 -2.64
N PRO A 41 -8.75 -5.11 -2.40
CA PRO A 41 -9.52 -5.11 -1.17
C PRO A 41 -8.72 -5.70 0.00
N ALA A 42 -8.98 -5.22 1.21
CA ALA A 42 -8.61 -5.84 2.47
C ALA A 42 -9.84 -5.88 3.38
N VAL A 43 -9.99 -6.92 4.21
CA VAL A 43 -11.20 -7.11 5.01
C VAL A 43 -10.84 -7.25 6.49
N ALA A 44 -11.51 -6.49 7.33
CA ALA A 44 -11.42 -6.62 8.79
C ALA A 44 -12.74 -6.19 9.45
N ASN A 45 -13.15 -6.91 10.49
CA ASN A 45 -14.32 -6.56 11.33
C ASN A 45 -15.61 -6.26 10.51
N ASP A 46 -15.95 -7.12 9.56
CA ASP A 46 -17.11 -6.98 8.66
C ASP A 46 -17.11 -5.72 7.78
N THR A 47 -15.94 -5.12 7.58
CA THR A 47 -15.72 -3.99 6.67
C THR A 47 -14.69 -4.38 5.60
N VAL A 48 -15.01 -4.08 4.35
CA VAL A 48 -14.14 -4.19 3.19
C VAL A 48 -13.52 -2.82 2.93
N TYR A 49 -12.21 -2.73 3.01
CA TYR A 49 -11.45 -1.52 2.72
C TYR A 49 -10.86 -1.64 1.32
N VAL A 50 -11.12 -0.66 0.48
CA VAL A 50 -10.62 -0.62 -0.90
C VAL A 50 -9.91 0.70 -1.16
N THR A 51 -8.75 0.61 -1.80
CA THR A 51 -8.04 1.79 -2.27
C THR A 51 -8.58 2.22 -3.64
N PHE A 52 -8.70 3.52 -3.86
CA PHE A 52 -9.17 4.12 -5.12
C PHE A 52 -8.29 5.34 -5.43
N SER A 53 -8.31 5.87 -6.66
CA SER A 53 -7.55 7.09 -6.94
C SER A 53 -8.35 8.32 -6.47
N PRO A 54 -7.96 9.07 -5.41
CA PRO A 54 -6.72 8.98 -4.64
C PRO A 54 -6.92 8.74 -3.13
N GLY A 55 -7.62 7.70 -2.69
CA GLY A 55 -7.77 7.42 -1.27
C GLY A 55 -8.28 6.02 -0.93
N VAL A 56 -9.05 5.93 0.16
CA VAL A 56 -9.58 4.66 0.70
C VAL A 56 -11.06 4.79 1.00
N ARG A 57 -11.83 3.75 0.71
CA ARG A 57 -13.23 3.61 1.16
C ARG A 57 -13.39 2.40 2.04
N ALA A 58 -14.32 2.52 2.99
CA ALA A 58 -14.84 1.40 3.75
C ALA A 58 -16.24 1.06 3.26
N LEU A 59 -16.44 -0.20 2.91
CA LEU A 59 -17.72 -0.77 2.51
C LEU A 59 -18.14 -1.82 3.53
N SER A 60 -19.43 -1.89 3.81
CA SER A 60 -20.03 -2.98 4.58
C SER A 60 -19.84 -4.31 3.86
N ALA A 61 -19.26 -5.31 4.53
CA ALA A 61 -19.02 -6.62 3.92
C ALA A 61 -20.32 -7.36 3.57
N SER A 62 -21.44 -7.06 4.23
CA SER A 62 -22.70 -7.76 4.01
C SER A 62 -23.49 -7.28 2.80
N ASP A 63 -23.34 -6.02 2.40
CA ASP A 63 -24.17 -5.41 1.35
C ASP A 63 -23.46 -4.42 0.43
N GLY A 64 -22.15 -4.19 0.63
CA GLY A 64 -21.35 -3.29 -0.19
C GLY A 64 -21.67 -1.80 0.01
N SER A 65 -22.49 -1.44 0.99
CA SER A 65 -22.83 -0.05 1.27
C SER A 65 -21.62 0.71 1.83
N GLU A 66 -21.41 1.95 1.35
CA GLU A 66 -20.31 2.79 1.83
C GLU A 66 -20.54 3.22 3.28
N GLN A 67 -19.54 2.99 4.13
CA GLN A 67 -19.50 3.41 5.52
C GLN A 67 -18.78 4.76 5.68
N TRP A 68 -17.66 4.93 4.98
CA TRP A 68 -16.91 6.18 4.91
C TRP A 68 -15.95 6.20 3.71
N GLU A 69 -15.52 7.40 3.31
CA GLU A 69 -14.49 7.65 2.30
C GLU A 69 -13.44 8.63 2.85
N TYR A 70 -12.18 8.36 2.56
CA TYR A 70 -11.06 9.27 2.74
C TYR A 70 -10.46 9.58 1.37
N VAL A 71 -10.31 10.87 1.06
CA VAL A 71 -9.63 11.36 -0.15
C VAL A 71 -8.29 11.94 0.28
N ALA A 72 -7.18 11.35 -0.19
CA ALA A 72 -5.86 11.77 0.23
C ALA A 72 -5.50 13.16 -0.29
N THR A 73 -4.85 13.93 0.57
CA THR A 73 -4.20 15.18 0.24
C THR A 73 -2.71 15.06 0.51
N VAL A 74 -1.89 15.58 -0.40
CA VAL A 74 -0.44 15.67 -0.23
C VAL A 74 -0.06 17.14 -0.27
N ASN A 75 0.62 17.64 0.76
CA ASN A 75 0.94 19.06 0.93
C ASN A 75 -0.28 20.00 0.80
N ASP A 76 -1.35 19.68 1.52
CA ASP A 76 -2.63 20.43 1.55
C ASP A 76 -3.36 20.53 0.19
N ARG A 77 -3.01 19.68 -0.77
CA ARG A 77 -3.65 19.63 -2.09
C ARG A 77 -4.19 18.23 -2.38
N PRO A 78 -5.40 18.11 -2.94
CA PRO A 78 -5.89 16.83 -3.45
C PRO A 78 -4.86 16.23 -4.41
N ALA A 79 -4.61 14.94 -4.28
CA ALA A 79 -3.75 14.26 -5.24
C ALA A 79 -4.47 14.13 -6.60
N GLU A 80 -3.74 14.33 -7.70
CA GLU A 80 -4.36 14.47 -9.03
C GLU A 80 -4.22 13.20 -9.87
N TYR A 81 -3.00 12.66 -9.97
CA TYR A 81 -2.72 11.44 -10.72
C TYR A 81 -2.06 10.41 -9.81
N ALA A 82 -2.81 10.03 -8.78
CA ALA A 82 -2.30 9.28 -7.66
C ALA A 82 -2.75 7.82 -7.62
N PHE A 83 -1.80 6.95 -7.29
CA PHE A 83 -2.00 5.52 -7.26
C PHE A 83 -1.71 5.04 -5.85
N PRO A 84 -2.75 4.65 -5.10
CA PRO A 84 -2.54 4.03 -3.81
C PRO A 84 -2.04 2.59 -3.98
N SER A 85 -1.17 2.16 -3.06
CA SER A 85 -0.81 0.75 -2.90
C SER A 85 -1.94 -0.04 -2.25
N ALA A 86 -1.77 -1.36 -2.10
CA ALA A 86 -2.72 -2.17 -1.36
C ALA A 86 -2.72 -1.77 0.14
N PRO A 87 -3.89 -1.73 0.81
CA PRO A 87 -3.93 -1.36 2.22
C PRO A 87 -3.53 -2.54 3.13
N ALA A 88 -2.81 -2.24 4.21
CA ALA A 88 -2.62 -3.16 5.34
C ALA A 88 -3.48 -2.71 6.53
N ILE A 89 -4.04 -3.65 7.28
CA ILE A 89 -4.93 -3.35 8.40
C ILE A 89 -4.44 -4.09 9.64
N VAL A 90 -4.07 -3.34 10.68
CA VAL A 90 -3.66 -3.87 11.99
C VAL A 90 -4.29 -3.01 13.08
N ASP A 91 -4.83 -3.64 14.12
CA ASP A 91 -5.36 -2.97 15.32
C ASP A 91 -6.29 -1.77 15.07
N LYS A 92 -7.15 -1.88 14.04
CA LYS A 92 -8.09 -0.83 13.59
C LYS A 92 -7.43 0.41 12.98
N THR A 93 -6.21 0.27 12.49
CA THR A 93 -5.55 1.27 11.65
C THR A 93 -5.33 0.68 10.26
N ILE A 94 -5.60 1.51 9.24
CA ILE A 94 -5.32 1.23 7.83
C ILE A 94 -4.05 1.96 7.47
N TYR A 95 -3.10 1.23 6.91
CA TYR A 95 -1.87 1.78 6.37
C TYR A 95 -1.86 1.61 4.87
N PHE A 96 -1.51 2.66 4.13
CA PHE A 96 -1.34 2.57 2.68
C PHE A 96 -0.37 3.64 2.18
N GLY A 97 0.36 3.29 1.12
CA GLY A 97 1.19 4.22 0.38
C GLY A 97 0.38 4.89 -0.74
N LEU A 98 0.71 6.12 -1.08
CA LEU A 98 0.16 6.86 -2.22
C LEU A 98 1.30 7.55 -2.97
N THR A 99 1.36 7.36 -4.28
CA THR A 99 2.27 8.09 -5.17
C THR A 99 1.46 8.92 -6.15
N ASP A 100 1.62 10.24 -6.12
CA ASP A 100 1.00 11.19 -7.05
C ASP A 100 1.97 11.57 -8.18
N TYR A 101 1.81 10.93 -9.34
CA TYR A 101 2.68 11.15 -10.50
C TYR A 101 2.50 12.52 -11.17
N ALA A 102 1.53 13.32 -10.74
CA ALA A 102 1.41 14.69 -11.22
C ALA A 102 2.47 15.62 -10.58
N ARG A 103 3.15 15.18 -9.49
CA ARG A 103 4.03 16.02 -8.68
C ARG A 103 5.23 15.23 -8.14
N GLU A 104 6.43 15.76 -8.36
CA GLU A 104 7.71 15.13 -7.96
C GLU A 104 7.88 15.05 -6.41
N ASP A 105 7.08 15.78 -5.65
CA ASP A 105 7.14 15.89 -4.18
C ASP A 105 5.90 15.31 -3.47
N ALA A 106 5.22 14.35 -4.10
CA ALA A 106 3.90 13.91 -3.66
C ALA A 106 3.77 12.39 -3.48
N THR A 107 4.73 11.80 -2.79
CA THR A 107 4.65 10.41 -2.30
C THR A 107 4.59 10.37 -0.78
N ALA A 108 3.67 9.58 -0.23
CA ALA A 108 3.44 9.51 1.20
C ALA A 108 2.97 8.13 1.67
N MET A 109 3.26 7.82 2.94
CA MET A 109 2.60 6.76 3.69
C MET A 109 1.56 7.40 4.61
N TYR A 110 0.38 6.78 4.70
CA TYR A 110 -0.72 7.24 5.52
C TYR A 110 -1.12 6.18 6.54
N ALA A 111 -1.58 6.64 7.70
CA ALA A 111 -2.38 5.85 8.63
C ALA A 111 -3.76 6.47 8.83
N LEU A 112 -4.81 5.67 8.68
CA LEU A 112 -6.19 6.08 8.93
C LEU A 112 -6.82 5.21 10.01
N SER A 113 -7.70 5.79 10.81
CA SER A 113 -8.60 5.02 11.66
C SER A 113 -9.53 4.16 10.79
N ALA A 114 -9.47 2.85 10.94
CA ALA A 114 -10.32 1.91 10.20
C ALA A 114 -11.81 2.07 10.54
N THR A 115 -12.12 2.67 11.69
CA THR A 115 -13.50 2.90 12.14
C THR A 115 -14.11 4.14 11.51
N THR A 116 -13.32 5.19 11.27
CA THR A 116 -13.82 6.53 10.92
C THR A 116 -13.27 7.10 9.63
N GLY A 117 -12.25 6.49 9.04
CA GLY A 117 -11.52 7.02 7.88
C GLY A 117 -10.68 8.26 8.20
N THR A 118 -10.54 8.65 9.47
CA THR A 118 -9.79 9.84 9.85
C THR A 118 -8.30 9.57 9.82
N GLU A 119 -7.54 10.43 9.15
CA GLU A 119 -6.08 10.41 9.16
C GLU A 119 -5.54 10.53 10.59
N GLN A 120 -4.67 9.60 10.95
CA GLN A 120 -3.93 9.57 12.21
C GLN A 120 -2.55 10.22 12.04
N TRP A 121 -1.87 9.87 10.94
CA TRP A 121 -0.59 10.48 10.56
C TRP A 121 -0.34 10.32 9.05
N MET A 122 0.59 11.13 8.54
CA MET A 122 1.13 11.08 7.20
C MET A 122 2.65 11.29 7.25
N THR A 123 3.40 10.43 6.56
CA THR A 123 4.84 10.57 6.38
C THR A 123 5.13 10.83 4.90
N LEU A 124 5.64 12.03 4.62
CA LEU A 124 6.05 12.44 3.28
C LEU A 124 7.43 11.90 2.96
N PHE A 125 7.61 11.47 1.72
CA PHE A 125 8.92 11.12 1.19
C PHE A 125 9.30 12.09 0.08
N GLU A 126 10.56 12.53 0.10
CA GLU A 126 11.10 13.43 -0.92
C GLU A 126 11.53 12.63 -2.17
N ARG A 127 11.27 13.22 -3.36
CA ARG A 127 11.70 12.81 -4.72
C ARG A 127 10.94 11.64 -5.34
N ASP A 128 11.15 11.48 -6.65
CA ASP A 128 10.50 10.64 -7.66
C ASP A 128 10.41 9.15 -7.31
N ILE A 129 9.61 8.83 -6.31
CA ILE A 129 9.54 7.49 -5.73
C ILE A 129 8.12 6.94 -5.73
N VAL A 130 8.00 5.67 -6.07
CA VAL A 130 6.81 4.85 -5.80
C VAL A 130 6.91 4.33 -4.38
N VAL A 131 5.81 4.34 -3.64
CA VAL A 131 5.73 3.66 -2.35
C VAL A 131 4.91 2.37 -2.48
N GLY A 132 5.48 1.29 -1.94
CA GLY A 132 4.89 -0.05 -1.99
C GLY A 132 3.71 -0.25 -1.06
N ALA A 133 3.12 -1.45 -1.08
CA ALA A 133 2.19 -1.86 -0.05
C ALA A 133 2.93 -1.97 1.30
N PRO A 134 2.34 -1.51 2.41
CA PRO A 134 2.94 -1.69 3.71
C PRO A 134 2.67 -3.10 4.27
N ALA A 135 3.53 -3.55 5.18
CA ALA A 135 3.25 -4.65 6.09
C ALA A 135 3.59 -4.22 7.51
N VAL A 136 2.81 -4.66 8.49
CA VAL A 136 2.96 -4.20 9.89
C VAL A 136 3.21 -5.39 10.80
N ALA A 137 4.22 -5.29 11.64
CA ALA A 137 4.59 -6.28 12.65
C ALA A 137 5.09 -5.57 13.91
N ASP A 138 4.62 -5.99 15.08
CA ASP A 138 5.18 -5.56 16.37
C ASP A 138 5.33 -4.03 16.54
N GLY A 139 4.36 -3.27 16.00
CA GLY A 139 4.35 -1.81 16.07
C GLY A 139 5.27 -1.12 15.05
N VAL A 140 5.78 -1.84 14.05
CA VAL A 140 6.60 -1.32 12.97
C VAL A 140 5.90 -1.55 11.63
N LEU A 141 5.82 -0.48 10.83
CA LEU A 141 5.38 -0.54 9.45
C LEU A 141 6.61 -0.64 8.55
N TYR A 142 6.64 -1.65 7.70
CA TYR A 142 7.65 -1.86 6.68
C TYR A 142 7.05 -1.56 5.31
N SER A 143 7.82 -0.93 4.45
CA SER A 143 7.46 -0.72 3.05
C SER A 143 8.71 -0.54 2.23
N HIS A 144 8.55 -0.28 0.94
CA HIS A 144 9.64 0.14 0.08
C HIS A 144 9.28 1.44 -0.64
N VAL A 145 10.32 2.14 -1.00
CA VAL A 145 10.29 3.40 -1.73
C VAL A 145 11.25 3.24 -2.89
N ALA A 146 10.75 3.19 -4.12
CA ALA A 146 11.58 2.94 -5.30
C ALA A 146 11.59 4.14 -6.22
N GLY A 147 12.78 4.61 -6.60
CA GLY A 147 12.92 5.58 -7.68
C GLY A 147 12.23 5.09 -8.94
N PHE A 148 11.52 5.95 -9.66
CA PHE A 148 11.06 5.61 -10.99
C PHE A 148 12.29 5.33 -11.85
N ALA A 149 12.60 4.04 -12.09
CA ALA A 149 13.50 3.70 -13.18
C ALA A 149 12.89 4.36 -14.41
N ASP A 150 13.63 5.33 -14.94
CA ASP A 150 13.18 6.26 -15.94
C ASP A 150 12.72 5.53 -17.21
N PHE A 151 11.45 5.11 -17.27
CA PHE A 151 10.87 4.62 -18.52
C PHE A 151 10.79 5.75 -19.57
N LEU A 152 11.01 7.02 -19.18
CA LEU A 152 10.93 8.21 -20.04
C LEU A 152 12.03 9.28 -19.79
N SER A 153 12.90 9.10 -18.81
CA SER A 153 14.11 9.87 -18.54
C SER A 153 15.21 9.92 -19.59
N GLU A 154 15.52 11.07 -20.18
CA GLU A 154 16.82 11.28 -20.84
C GLU A 154 18.00 11.37 -19.83
N ARG A 155 17.76 11.29 -18.51
CA ARG A 155 18.78 11.53 -17.47
C ARG A 155 19.52 10.28 -16.97
N GLY A 156 19.06 9.07 -17.27
CA GLY A 156 19.85 7.85 -17.19
C GLY A 156 20.41 7.47 -15.81
N THR A 157 19.81 7.94 -14.72
CA THR A 157 20.15 7.50 -13.35
C THR A 157 18.93 6.81 -12.74
N VAL A 158 19.01 5.49 -12.53
CA VAL A 158 18.03 4.76 -11.73
C VAL A 158 18.28 5.14 -10.28
N GLU A 159 17.39 5.94 -9.66
CA GLU A 159 17.46 6.13 -8.21
C GLU A 159 17.18 4.77 -7.54
N ALA A 160 18.07 4.37 -6.65
CA ALA A 160 17.99 3.10 -5.95
C ALA A 160 16.68 2.99 -5.17
N GLY A 161 16.07 1.80 -5.18
CA GLY A 161 15.05 1.48 -4.21
C GLY A 161 15.60 1.52 -2.79
N ARG A 162 14.71 1.80 -1.85
CA ARG A 162 14.97 1.78 -0.41
C ARG A 162 13.92 0.92 0.28
N ALA A 163 14.34 0.06 1.18
CA ALA A 163 13.45 -0.52 2.18
C ALA A 163 13.35 0.43 3.36
N ILE A 164 12.15 0.68 3.87
CA ILE A 164 11.90 1.60 4.97
C ILE A 164 11.16 0.91 6.11
N ALA A 165 11.42 1.37 7.33
CA ALA A 165 10.65 1.04 8.52
C ALA A 165 10.20 2.30 9.25
N LEU A 166 8.90 2.43 9.48
CA LEU A 166 8.28 3.49 10.25
C LEU A 166 7.72 2.94 11.56
N ASP A 167 7.67 3.76 12.60
CA ASP A 167 6.85 3.49 13.77
C ASP A 167 5.36 3.51 13.37
N ALA A 168 4.62 2.46 13.70
CA ALA A 168 3.24 2.32 13.27
C ALA A 168 2.29 3.30 13.99
N ASP A 169 2.67 3.83 15.15
CA ASP A 169 1.82 4.71 15.95
C ASP A 169 1.87 6.16 15.47
N ASP A 170 3.02 6.63 14.97
CA ASP A 170 3.22 8.04 14.59
C ASP A 170 3.86 8.27 13.22
N GLY A 171 4.24 7.20 12.51
CA GLY A 171 4.82 7.27 11.17
C GLY A 171 6.28 7.72 11.15
N THR A 172 6.94 7.84 12.30
CA THR A 172 8.35 8.28 12.36
C THR A 172 9.28 7.23 11.76
N LEU A 173 10.23 7.67 10.92
CA LEU A 173 11.22 6.77 10.32
C LEU A 173 12.12 6.17 11.41
N ARG A 174 12.08 4.84 11.56
CA ARG A 174 12.96 4.09 12.46
C ARG A 174 14.30 3.79 11.79
N TRP A 175 14.26 3.30 10.55
CA TRP A 175 15.43 3.08 9.72
C TRP A 175 15.07 3.01 8.23
N GLU A 176 16.06 3.22 7.38
CA GLU A 176 15.99 2.92 5.95
C GLU A 176 17.26 2.16 5.53
N VAL A 177 17.11 1.26 4.55
CA VAL A 177 18.22 0.60 3.87
C VAL A 177 18.24 1.09 2.44
N ASP A 178 19.28 1.84 2.11
CA ASP A 178 19.60 2.29 0.76
C ASP A 178 20.69 1.37 0.21
N ASP A 179 20.39 0.60 -0.83
CA ASP A 179 21.27 -0.46 -1.29
C ASP A 179 21.54 -0.35 -2.79
N ALA A 180 22.43 0.59 -3.12
CA ALA A 180 23.09 0.81 -4.40
C ALA A 180 22.18 1.02 -5.63
N GLU A 181 22.75 1.67 -6.65
CA GLU A 181 22.11 1.92 -7.95
C GLU A 181 21.49 0.63 -8.52
N ASP A 182 20.33 0.75 -9.16
CA ASP A 182 19.64 -0.33 -9.90
C ASP A 182 19.00 -1.46 -9.06
N THR A 183 18.47 -1.15 -7.88
CA THR A 183 17.74 -2.10 -7.03
C THR A 183 16.24 -1.83 -6.97
N GLU A 184 15.42 -2.87 -7.15
CA GLU A 184 13.99 -2.89 -6.83
C GLU A 184 13.71 -3.73 -5.56
N PHE A 185 12.69 -3.35 -4.80
CA PHE A 185 12.23 -4.09 -3.63
C PHE A 185 10.78 -4.55 -3.83
N SER A 186 10.45 -5.77 -3.41
CA SER A 186 9.07 -6.25 -3.39
C SER A 186 8.27 -5.61 -2.24
N ASP A 187 6.93 -5.77 -2.30
CA ASP A 187 6.12 -5.57 -1.10
C ASP A 187 6.63 -6.48 0.04
N PRO A 188 6.79 -5.97 1.27
CA PRO A 188 7.25 -6.76 2.41
C PRO A 188 6.20 -7.79 2.83
N ILE A 189 6.67 -8.96 3.26
CA ILE A 189 5.83 -10.00 3.86
C ILE A 189 6.26 -10.22 5.30
N VAL A 190 5.31 -10.12 6.22
CA VAL A 190 5.51 -10.41 7.64
C VAL A 190 5.05 -11.84 7.94
N THR A 191 5.93 -12.66 8.50
CA THR A 191 5.55 -14.00 8.99
C THR A 191 6.42 -14.43 10.16
N ASN A 192 5.81 -14.95 11.23
CA ASN A 192 6.53 -15.52 12.39
C ASN A 192 7.63 -14.60 12.97
N GLY A 193 7.41 -13.29 13.03
CA GLY A 193 8.40 -12.32 13.53
C GLY A 193 9.55 -11.99 12.57
N LEU A 194 9.46 -12.44 11.31
CA LEU A 194 10.40 -12.09 10.24
C LEU A 194 9.70 -11.18 9.23
N VAL A 195 10.42 -10.14 8.80
CA VAL A 195 10.06 -9.33 7.64
C VAL A 195 10.90 -9.79 6.46
N LEU A 196 10.24 -10.27 5.41
CA LEU A 196 10.86 -10.69 4.17
C LEU A 196 10.63 -9.62 3.11
N VAL A 197 11.71 -9.14 2.52
CA VAL A 197 11.67 -8.26 1.35
C VAL A 197 12.55 -8.88 0.28
N GLU A 198 12.01 -9.13 -0.91
CA GLU A 198 12.86 -9.47 -2.05
C GLU A 198 13.53 -8.21 -2.56
N LYS A 199 14.85 -8.26 -2.68
CA LYS A 199 15.68 -7.28 -3.36
C LYS A 199 16.05 -7.86 -4.73
N HIS A 200 15.73 -7.18 -5.82
CA HIS A 200 16.20 -7.55 -7.17
C HIS A 200 17.14 -6.48 -7.70
N SER A 201 18.32 -6.89 -8.16
CA SER A 201 19.22 -6.01 -8.91
C SER A 201 18.89 -6.10 -10.40
N ILE A 202 18.46 -4.98 -10.98
CA ILE A 202 18.03 -4.90 -12.38
C ILE A 202 19.22 -5.21 -13.31
N LEU A 203 20.40 -4.65 -13.04
CA LEU A 203 21.57 -4.83 -13.90
C LEU A 203 22.24 -6.20 -13.76
N ALA A 204 22.27 -6.74 -12.55
CA ALA A 204 22.87 -8.06 -12.30
C ALA A 204 21.91 -9.21 -12.63
N ASP A 205 20.60 -8.93 -12.70
CA ASP A 205 19.52 -9.91 -12.77
C ASP A 205 19.61 -10.95 -11.63
N GLU A 206 19.85 -10.45 -10.41
CA GLU A 206 20.00 -11.26 -9.20
C GLU A 206 18.99 -10.84 -8.14
N SER A 207 18.26 -11.80 -7.56
CA SER A 207 17.38 -11.59 -6.41
C SER A 207 17.98 -12.13 -5.12
N VAL A 208 17.82 -11.37 -4.04
CA VAL A 208 18.13 -11.80 -2.67
C VAL A 208 16.92 -11.53 -1.79
N ILE A 209 16.52 -12.52 -0.98
CA ILE A 209 15.52 -12.30 0.07
C ILE A 209 16.26 -11.76 1.30
N LEU A 210 15.92 -10.53 1.69
CA LEU A 210 16.36 -9.95 2.94
C LEU A 210 15.38 -10.37 4.04
N ALA A 211 15.90 -11.10 5.03
CA ALA A 211 15.25 -11.22 6.32
C ALA A 211 15.73 -10.05 7.18
N LEU A 212 14.86 -9.06 7.36
CA LEU A 212 15.14 -7.91 8.21
C LEU A 212 14.72 -8.30 9.63
N GLU A 213 15.70 -8.70 10.43
CA GLU A 213 15.55 -8.80 11.88
C GLU A 213 15.52 -7.38 12.47
N GLU A 214 14.88 -7.20 13.63
CA GLU A 214 14.86 -5.92 14.31
C GLU A 214 16.27 -5.34 14.42
N ALA A 215 16.45 -4.07 14.06
CA ALA A 215 17.60 -3.33 14.56
C ALA A 215 17.40 -3.23 16.08
N ASP A 216 18.18 -4.00 16.85
CA ASP A 216 18.21 -3.92 18.31
C ASP A 216 18.30 -2.44 18.73
N SER A 217 17.32 -2.00 19.53
CA SER A 217 17.18 -0.65 20.10
C SER A 217 18.43 -0.14 20.82
#